data_AF-A0A167DYM0-F1
#
_entry.id   AF-A0A167DYM0-F1
#
_cell.length_a   1.000
_cell.length_b   1.000
_cell.length_c   1.000
_cell.angle_alpha   90.00
_cell.angle_beta   90.00
_cell.angle_gamma   90.00
#
_symmetry.space_group_name_H-M   'P 1'
#
loop_
_entity.id
_entity.type
_entity.pdbx_description
1 polymer ?
#
loop_
_entity_poly.entity_id
_entity_poly.type
_entity_poly.pdbx_seq_one_letter_code
_entity_poly.pdbx_strand_id
1 'polypeptide(L)'
;MKGIRSETAIDSDRSSLDVKPVANNDSNEENRSDVLSDGLMDSSLIKQNVAEKTNSSDIDLEEVYDYIRVGVHAVPSLSNLHIHIISKDMCSQRMKNAKHYNSFSTSFFVDFDDIPNLDPFDKRYNSAYMTNLVGKKSLVCCWCQKDFGRSFKALKEHLSAEYNKRFDPL
;
A
#
# COMPACT_ATOMS: atom_id res chain seq x y z
N MET A 1 -45.84 -33.92 -6.16
CA MET A 1 -46.80 -33.18 -7.02
C MET A 1 -46.66 -31.69 -6.74
N LYS A 2 -46.33 -30.91 -7.81
CA LYS A 2 -46.60 -29.46 -8.09
C LYS A 2 -46.12 -28.42 -7.05
N GLY A 3 -45.41 -27.33 -7.38
CA GLY A 3 -44.93 -26.71 -8.65
C GLY A 3 -43.71 -25.80 -8.33
N ILE A 4 -42.70 -25.62 -9.20
CA ILE A 4 -42.59 -24.91 -10.50
C ILE A 4 -42.47 -23.36 -10.39
N ARG A 5 -41.25 -22.89 -10.77
CA ARG A 5 -40.83 -21.62 -11.45
C ARG A 5 -40.80 -20.30 -10.64
N SER A 6 -39.90 -19.34 -10.89
CA SER A 6 -38.95 -19.12 -12.00
C SER A 6 -37.89 -18.06 -11.64
N GLU A 7 -36.80 -18.11 -12.39
CA GLU A 7 -35.73 -17.12 -12.61
C GLU A 7 -36.22 -15.70 -12.89
N THR A 8 -35.42 -14.71 -12.47
CA THR A 8 -35.18 -13.40 -13.12
C THR A 8 -33.86 -12.85 -12.55
N ALA A 9 -33.06 -12.03 -13.20
CA ALA A 9 -32.80 -11.73 -14.60
C ALA A 9 -31.41 -11.06 -14.55
N ILE A 10 -30.60 -11.36 -15.55
CA ILE A 10 -29.27 -10.79 -15.76
C ILE A 10 -29.54 -9.41 -16.37
N ASP A 11 -29.27 -8.33 -15.65
CA ASP A 11 -29.40 -6.99 -16.23
C ASP A 11 -28.09 -6.64 -16.94
N SER A 12 -28.05 -7.00 -18.22
CA SER A 12 -27.05 -6.61 -19.19
C SER A 12 -27.44 -5.26 -19.78
N ASP A 13 -27.11 -4.18 -19.09
CA ASP A 13 -27.19 -2.85 -19.69
C ASP A 13 -26.10 -1.93 -19.14
N ARG A 14 -24.92 -2.00 -19.77
CA ARG A 14 -23.93 -0.92 -19.70
C ARG A 14 -23.65 -0.50 -21.13
N SER A 15 -24.53 0.37 -21.62
CA SER A 15 -24.37 1.06 -22.90
C SER A 15 -22.96 1.66 -23.00
N SER A 16 -22.32 1.36 -24.14
CA SER A 16 -21.07 1.99 -24.58
C SER A 16 -21.20 3.50 -24.51
N LEU A 17 -20.49 4.13 -23.57
CA LEU A 17 -20.09 5.52 -23.73
C LEU A 17 -18.81 5.50 -24.56
N ASP A 18 -18.98 5.63 -25.87
CA ASP A 18 -17.91 5.88 -26.83
C ASP A 18 -17.26 7.24 -26.52
N VAL A 19 -16.26 7.23 -25.64
CA VAL A 19 -15.36 8.37 -25.47
C VAL A 19 -14.37 8.35 -26.62
N LYS A 20 -14.63 9.18 -27.64
CA LYS A 20 -13.67 9.42 -28.73
C LYS A 20 -12.40 10.06 -28.15
N PRO A 21 -11.19 9.64 -28.58
CA PRO A 21 -9.96 10.27 -28.13
C PRO A 21 -9.89 11.69 -28.67
N VAL A 22 -9.69 12.66 -27.77
CA VAL A 22 -9.34 14.03 -28.12
C VAL A 22 -7.89 14.03 -28.58
N ALA A 23 -7.65 14.40 -29.83
CA ALA A 23 -6.32 14.61 -30.36
C ALA A 23 -5.73 15.89 -29.73
N ASN A 24 -4.73 15.74 -28.86
CA ASN A 24 -3.91 16.85 -28.39
C ASN A 24 -2.79 17.08 -29.40
N ASN A 25 -2.97 18.08 -30.26
CA ASN A 25 -1.89 18.66 -31.05
C ASN A 25 -1.20 19.76 -30.24
N ASP A 26 -0.35 19.37 -29.28
CA ASP A 26 0.57 20.31 -28.65
C ASP A 26 1.99 20.01 -29.12
N SER A 27 2.42 20.81 -30.08
CA SER A 27 3.76 20.84 -30.67
C SER A 27 4.72 21.60 -29.75
N ASN A 28 5.02 21.02 -28.58
CA ASN A 28 6.08 21.53 -27.72
C ASN A 28 6.74 20.36 -26.97
N GLU A 29 7.57 19.62 -27.71
CA GLU A 29 8.26 18.40 -27.26
C GLU A 29 9.71 18.68 -26.80
N GLU A 30 10.09 19.96 -26.66
CA GLU A 30 11.45 20.37 -26.32
C GLU A 30 11.50 21.20 -25.03
N ASN A 31 11.11 20.64 -23.87
CA ASN A 31 11.71 21.02 -22.56
C ASN A 31 11.25 20.15 -21.37
N ARG A 32 11.26 18.82 -21.49
CA ARG A 32 10.71 17.92 -20.46
C ARG A 32 11.75 17.31 -19.52
N SER A 33 13.04 17.54 -19.77
CA SER A 33 14.15 17.01 -18.97
C SER A 33 14.50 17.86 -17.75
N ASP A 34 14.20 19.16 -17.78
CA ASP A 34 14.82 20.10 -16.84
C ASP A 34 13.98 20.37 -15.58
N VAL A 35 12.70 20.00 -15.58
CA VAL A 35 11.79 20.24 -14.44
C VAL A 35 11.91 19.18 -13.33
N LEU A 36 12.62 18.07 -13.59
CA LEU A 36 12.75 16.97 -12.62
C LEU A 36 13.95 17.11 -11.66
N SER A 37 14.87 18.06 -11.91
CA SER A 37 16.12 18.17 -11.14
C SER A 37 16.08 19.19 -9.99
N ASP A 38 15.19 20.18 -10.04
CA ASP A 38 15.07 21.24 -9.02
C ASP A 38 14.12 20.88 -7.85
N GLY A 39 13.54 19.67 -7.88
CA GLY A 39 12.47 19.26 -6.99
C GLY A 39 12.87 18.32 -5.85
N LEU A 40 14.17 18.14 -5.57
CA LEU A 40 14.55 17.57 -4.27
C LEU A 40 14.07 18.56 -3.21
N MET A 41 12.90 18.30 -2.62
CA MET A 41 12.47 18.94 -1.38
C MET A 41 13.69 19.00 -0.48
N ASP A 42 14.16 20.22 -0.20
CA ASP A 42 15.29 20.46 0.66
C ASP A 42 14.98 19.79 1.99
N SER A 43 15.55 18.60 2.16
CA SER A 43 15.25 17.74 3.31
C SER A 43 15.75 18.42 4.59
N SER A 44 16.58 19.46 4.50
CA SER A 44 17.00 20.26 5.65
C SER A 44 15.82 20.99 6.32
N LEU A 45 14.86 21.52 5.55
CA LEU A 45 13.68 22.17 6.12
C LEU A 45 12.76 21.15 6.81
N ILE A 46 12.61 19.97 6.22
CA ILE A 46 11.87 18.87 6.82
C ILE A 46 12.57 18.37 8.10
N LYS A 47 13.90 18.19 8.06
CA LYS A 47 14.74 17.85 9.23
C LYS A 47 14.49 18.82 10.37
N GLN A 48 14.59 20.12 10.10
CA GLN A 48 14.42 21.16 11.10
C GLN A 48 13.00 21.13 11.69
N ASN A 49 11.97 21.07 10.85
CA ASN A 49 10.57 21.00 11.31
C ASN A 49 10.29 19.76 12.17
N VAL A 50 10.89 18.61 11.84
CA VAL A 50 10.74 17.38 12.63
C VAL A 50 11.50 17.51 13.95
N ALA A 51 12.75 17.97 13.93
CA ALA A 51 13.58 18.19 15.13
C ALA A 51 12.93 19.16 16.13
N GLU A 52 12.38 20.28 15.64
CA GLU A 52 11.65 21.25 16.47
C GLU A 52 10.40 20.64 17.10
N LYS A 53 9.66 19.81 16.36
CA LYS A 53 8.43 19.17 16.88
C LYS A 53 8.69 18.03 17.85
N THR A 54 9.80 17.32 17.71
CA THR A 54 10.15 16.18 18.58
C THR A 54 11.05 16.59 19.74
N ASN A 55 11.50 17.85 19.80
CA ASN A 55 12.54 18.33 20.73
C ASN A 55 13.81 17.48 20.69
N SER A 56 14.14 16.89 19.54
CA SER A 56 15.30 16.02 19.39
C SER A 56 16.18 16.51 18.23
N SER A 57 17.39 16.94 18.56
CA SER A 57 18.44 17.27 17.58
C SER A 57 19.06 16.03 16.93
N ASP A 58 18.81 14.85 17.50
CA ASP A 58 19.53 13.62 17.21
C ASP A 58 18.67 12.62 16.43
N ILE A 59 17.70 13.12 15.66
CA ILE A 59 16.90 12.26 14.80
C ILE A 59 17.75 11.85 13.60
N ASP A 60 18.14 10.58 13.60
CA ASP A 60 18.66 9.95 12.40
C ASP A 60 17.52 9.85 11.38
N LEU A 61 17.49 10.80 10.45
CA LEU A 61 16.49 10.79 9.39
C LEU A 61 16.62 9.57 8.48
N GLU A 62 17.80 9.00 8.32
CA GLU A 62 17.97 7.81 7.49
C GLU A 62 17.30 6.60 8.14
N GLU A 63 17.41 6.48 9.47
CA GLU A 63 16.62 5.51 10.26
C GLU A 63 15.11 5.77 10.14
N VAL A 64 14.67 7.02 10.24
CA VAL A 64 13.24 7.38 10.08
C VAL A 64 12.73 7.04 8.69
N TYR A 65 13.49 7.37 7.64
CA TYR A 65 13.12 7.07 6.25
C TYR A 65 13.08 5.57 6.00
N ASP A 66 14.04 4.81 6.52
CA ASP A 66 13.99 3.36 6.42
C ASP A 66 12.84 2.78 7.26
N TYR A 67 12.34 3.45 8.29
CA TYR A 67 11.23 2.92 9.10
C TYR A 67 9.83 3.18 8.52
N ILE A 68 9.70 4.10 7.56
CA ILE A 68 8.44 4.47 6.92
C ILE A 68 8.31 3.83 5.54
N ARG A 69 7.08 3.46 5.17
CA ARG A 69 6.73 3.01 3.82
C ARG A 69 5.66 3.93 3.25
N VAL A 70 5.79 4.20 1.95
CA VAL A 70 4.85 5.01 1.18
C VAL A 70 4.37 4.19 0.00
N GLY A 71 3.06 4.11 -0.23
CA GLY A 71 2.53 3.30 -1.31
C GLY A 71 1.01 3.26 -1.38
N VAL A 72 0.50 2.42 -2.27
CA VAL A 72 -0.94 2.23 -2.50
C VAL A 72 -1.32 0.75 -2.42
N HIS A 73 -2.60 0.46 -2.22
CA HIS A 73 -3.09 -0.91 -2.40
C HIS A 73 -3.33 -1.20 -3.88
N ALA A 74 -2.87 -2.36 -4.35
CA ALA A 74 -3.09 -2.85 -5.72
C ALA A 74 -4.58 -2.94 -6.08
N VAL A 75 -5.43 -3.29 -5.10
CA VAL A 75 -6.88 -3.16 -5.19
C VAL A 75 -7.35 -2.20 -4.10
N PRO A 76 -7.74 -0.97 -4.43
CA PRO A 76 -8.10 0.03 -3.43
C PRO A 76 -9.43 -0.33 -2.75
N SER A 77 -9.53 -0.04 -1.46
CA SER A 77 -10.76 -0.25 -0.67
C SER A 77 -11.75 0.92 -0.77
N LEU A 78 -11.27 2.07 -1.27
CA LEU A 78 -12.02 3.30 -1.46
C LEU A 78 -11.94 3.73 -2.92
N SER A 79 -12.91 4.49 -3.40
CA SER A 79 -12.94 4.99 -4.78
C SER A 79 -11.92 6.10 -5.05
N ASN A 80 -11.64 6.95 -4.06
CA ASN A 80 -10.67 8.02 -4.18
C ASN A 80 -9.24 7.48 -4.03
N LEU A 81 -8.32 8.05 -4.80
CA LEU A 81 -6.89 7.81 -4.63
C LEU A 81 -6.49 8.12 -3.18
N HIS A 82 -5.86 7.16 -2.53
CA HIS A 82 -5.31 7.32 -1.19
C HIS A 82 -3.93 6.68 -1.15
N ILE A 83 -2.96 7.47 -0.69
CA ILE A 83 -1.59 7.02 -0.49
C ILE A 83 -1.45 6.69 1.00
N HIS A 84 -0.94 5.51 1.28
CA HIS A 84 -0.58 5.09 2.61
C HIS A 84 0.82 5.61 2.93
N ILE A 85 0.94 6.25 4.09
CA ILE A 85 2.22 6.56 4.75
C ILE A 85 2.14 5.83 6.09
N ILE A 86 2.96 4.79 6.26
CA ILE A 86 2.82 3.83 7.35
C ILE A 86 4.18 3.38 7.87
N SER A 87 4.32 3.20 9.18
CA SER A 87 5.52 2.63 9.79
C SER A 87 5.62 1.11 9.58
N LYS A 88 6.84 0.57 9.64
CA LYS A 88 7.11 -0.86 9.40
C LYS A 88 6.73 -1.80 10.58
N ASP A 89 6.35 -1.30 11.77
CA ASP A 89 6.06 -2.15 12.96
C ASP A 89 4.92 -3.14 12.77
N MET A 90 3.87 -2.74 12.05
CA MET A 90 2.64 -3.50 11.96
C MET A 90 2.03 -3.83 13.35
N CYS A 91 2.32 -3.02 14.37
CA CYS A 91 1.90 -3.18 15.76
C CYS A 91 0.81 -2.14 16.10
N SER A 92 -0.45 -2.46 15.79
CA SER A 92 -1.56 -1.57 16.08
C SER A 92 -2.80 -2.28 16.62
N GLN A 93 -3.49 -1.65 17.56
CA GLN A 93 -4.81 -2.08 18.02
C GLN A 93 -5.87 -2.04 16.92
N ARG A 94 -5.63 -1.31 15.82
CA ARG A 94 -6.52 -1.22 14.65
C ARG A 94 -6.26 -2.31 13.61
N MET A 95 -5.15 -3.06 13.73
CA MET A 95 -4.95 -4.29 12.96
C MET A 95 -5.82 -5.39 13.56
N LYS A 96 -6.95 -5.68 12.89
CA LYS A 96 -8.03 -6.52 13.43
C LYS A 96 -8.09 -7.93 12.85
N ASN A 97 -7.49 -8.15 11.68
CA ASN A 97 -7.55 -9.45 11.01
C ASN A 97 -6.34 -9.68 10.10
N ALA A 98 -6.19 -10.92 9.62
CA ALA A 98 -5.14 -11.35 8.72
C ALA A 98 -5.09 -10.57 7.40
N LYS A 99 -6.25 -10.15 6.87
CA LYS A 99 -6.30 -9.37 5.63
C LYS A 99 -5.70 -7.98 5.80
N HIS A 100 -5.95 -7.32 6.94
CA HIS A 100 -5.32 -6.03 7.25
C HIS A 100 -3.80 -6.17 7.30
N TYR A 101 -3.27 -7.23 7.91
CA TYR A 101 -1.83 -7.45 7.93
C TYR A 101 -1.28 -7.67 6.51
N ASN A 102 -1.84 -8.66 5.81
CA ASN A 102 -1.38 -9.05 4.48
C ASN A 102 -1.54 -7.96 3.42
N SER A 103 -2.48 -7.02 3.58
CA SER A 103 -2.63 -5.90 2.63
C SER A 103 -1.42 -4.96 2.65
N PHE A 104 -0.69 -4.88 3.77
CA PHE A 104 0.52 -4.07 3.91
C PHE A 104 1.82 -4.90 3.83
N SER A 105 1.80 -6.18 4.19
CA SER A 105 3.00 -7.04 4.27
C SER A 105 3.23 -7.95 3.06
N THR A 106 2.49 -7.75 1.97
CA THR A 106 2.64 -8.52 0.73
C THR A 106 2.69 -7.58 -0.47
N SER A 107 2.88 -8.12 -1.68
CA SER A 107 2.83 -7.37 -2.94
C SER A 107 1.45 -6.73 -3.24
N PHE A 108 0.47 -6.91 -2.36
CA PHE A 108 -0.75 -6.12 -2.35
C PHE A 108 -0.50 -4.66 -2.02
N PHE A 109 0.50 -4.37 -1.21
CA PHE A 109 1.05 -3.03 -1.06
C PHE A 109 2.04 -2.78 -2.19
N VAL A 110 1.80 -1.75 -2.98
CA VAL A 110 2.67 -1.30 -4.06
C VAL A 110 3.42 -0.09 -3.55
N ASP A 111 4.72 -0.24 -3.34
CA ASP A 111 5.57 0.88 -2.93
C ASP A 111 5.54 1.99 -3.99
N PHE A 112 5.55 3.25 -3.56
CA PHE A 112 5.27 4.40 -4.43
C PHE A 112 6.28 4.50 -5.58
N ASP A 113 7.55 4.19 -5.31
CA ASP A 113 8.64 4.24 -6.27
C ASP A 113 8.56 3.13 -7.35
N ASP A 114 7.81 2.05 -7.07
CA ASP A 114 7.60 0.97 -8.04
C ASP A 114 6.55 1.35 -9.09
N ILE A 115 5.61 2.25 -8.77
CA ILE A 115 4.43 2.52 -9.59
C ILE A 115 4.78 2.89 -11.04
N PRO A 116 5.76 3.77 -11.32
CA PRO A 116 6.12 4.12 -12.70
C PRO A 116 6.78 2.98 -13.47
N ASN A 117 7.30 1.96 -12.77
CA ASN A 117 8.15 0.91 -13.31
C ASN A 117 7.43 -0.46 -13.40
N LEU A 118 6.13 -0.50 -13.14
CA LEU A 118 5.34 -1.73 -13.22
C LEU A 118 5.26 -2.25 -14.66
N ASP A 119 5.54 -3.53 -14.83
CA ASP A 119 5.34 -4.22 -16.11
C ASP A 119 3.85 -4.17 -16.50
N PRO A 120 3.47 -3.89 -17.76
CA PRO A 120 2.07 -3.83 -18.18
C PRO A 120 1.25 -5.10 -17.89
N PHE A 121 1.89 -6.25 -17.68
CA PHE A 121 1.28 -7.54 -17.36
C PHE A 121 1.51 -7.96 -15.90
N ASP A 122 1.90 -7.04 -15.02
CA ASP A 122 2.10 -7.30 -13.60
C ASP A 122 0.82 -7.86 -12.95
N LYS A 123 0.98 -8.90 -12.13
CA LYS A 123 -0.12 -9.60 -11.46
C LYS A 123 -0.90 -8.68 -10.51
N ARG A 124 -0.31 -7.57 -10.07
CA ARG A 124 -0.94 -6.53 -9.24
C ARG A 124 -2.14 -5.89 -9.93
N TYR A 125 -2.20 -5.87 -11.26
CA TYR A 125 -3.38 -5.42 -12.01
C TYR A 125 -4.56 -6.40 -11.99
N ASN A 126 -4.34 -7.65 -11.56
CA ASN A 126 -5.40 -8.66 -11.48
C ASN A 126 -6.06 -8.67 -10.09
N SER A 127 -7.22 -8.00 -9.96
CA SER A 127 -7.93 -7.87 -8.68
C SER A 127 -8.32 -9.19 -8.03
N ALA A 128 -8.70 -10.20 -8.83
CA ALA A 128 -9.09 -11.51 -8.32
C ALA A 128 -7.88 -12.24 -7.72
N TYR A 129 -6.73 -12.19 -8.38
CA TYR A 129 -5.48 -12.74 -7.88
C TYR A 129 -5.06 -12.05 -6.57
N MET A 130 -5.05 -10.72 -6.56
CA MET A 130 -4.63 -9.92 -5.40
C MET A 130 -5.54 -10.10 -4.18
N THR A 131 -6.85 -10.21 -4.40
CA THR A 131 -7.82 -10.51 -3.32
C THR A 131 -7.59 -11.90 -2.73
N ASN A 132 -7.29 -12.90 -3.58
CA ASN A 132 -6.95 -14.25 -3.13
C ASN A 132 -5.63 -14.27 -2.34
N LEU A 133 -4.62 -13.54 -2.81
CA LEU A 133 -3.31 -13.42 -2.14
C LEU A 133 -3.49 -12.98 -0.69
N VAL A 134 -4.13 -11.82 -0.46
CA VAL A 134 -4.34 -11.27 0.89
C VAL A 134 -5.21 -12.20 1.75
N GLY A 135 -6.22 -12.81 1.12
CA GLY A 135 -7.14 -13.72 1.79
C GLY A 135 -6.51 -15.03 2.26
N LYS A 136 -5.54 -15.58 1.52
CA LYS A 136 -5.06 -16.96 1.71
C LYS A 136 -3.58 -17.07 2.12
N LYS A 137 -2.75 -16.06 1.85
CA LYS A 137 -1.32 -16.09 2.16
C LYS A 137 -1.05 -16.31 3.66
N SER A 138 0.01 -17.06 3.97
CA SER A 138 0.44 -17.26 5.35
C SER A 138 0.90 -15.95 5.99
N LEU A 139 0.80 -15.90 7.30
CA LEU A 139 1.12 -14.74 8.12
C LEU A 139 2.60 -14.78 8.51
N VAL A 140 3.45 -14.13 7.73
CA VAL A 140 4.90 -14.08 7.94
C VAL A 140 5.29 -12.75 8.57
N CYS A 141 6.03 -12.76 9.68
CA CYS A 141 6.49 -11.56 10.37
C CYS A 141 7.38 -10.68 9.47
N CYS A 142 7.09 -9.38 9.39
CA CYS A 142 7.88 -8.40 8.63
C CYS A 142 9.31 -8.22 9.17
N TRP A 143 9.55 -8.53 10.44
CA TRP A 143 10.84 -8.33 11.10
C TRP A 143 11.76 -9.55 11.01
N CYS A 144 11.27 -10.72 11.43
CA CYS A 144 12.11 -11.92 11.60
C CYS A 144 11.77 -13.04 10.61
N GLN A 145 10.82 -12.83 9.71
CA GLN A 145 10.37 -13.80 8.70
C GLN A 145 9.80 -15.13 9.27
N LYS A 146 9.48 -15.19 10.57
CA LYS A 146 8.78 -16.33 11.16
C LYS A 146 7.36 -16.45 10.59
N ASP A 147 6.98 -17.66 10.16
CA ASP A 147 5.65 -17.97 9.65
C ASP A 147 4.71 -18.42 10.79
N PHE A 148 3.51 -17.83 10.84
CA PHE A 148 2.44 -18.09 11.80
C PHE A 148 1.24 -18.81 11.15
N GLY A 149 1.38 -19.26 9.91
CA GLY A 149 0.35 -19.90 9.10
C GLY A 149 -0.87 -18.99 8.99
N ARG A 150 -1.97 -19.38 9.64
CA ARG A 150 -3.22 -18.61 9.67
C ARG A 150 -3.58 -18.06 11.05
N SER A 151 -2.66 -18.18 12.02
CA SER A 151 -2.90 -17.74 13.40
C SER A 151 -2.63 -16.24 13.56
N PHE A 152 -3.66 -15.43 13.31
CA PHE A 152 -3.57 -13.97 13.45
C PHE A 152 -3.27 -13.53 14.88
N LYS A 153 -3.83 -14.21 15.89
CA LYS A 153 -3.56 -13.92 17.30
C LYS A 153 -2.07 -14.08 17.63
N ALA A 154 -1.48 -15.21 17.23
CA ALA A 154 -0.07 -15.49 17.50
C ALA A 154 0.87 -14.50 16.78
N LEU A 155 0.55 -14.13 15.54
CA LEU A 155 1.30 -13.08 14.83
C LEU A 155 1.22 -11.75 15.59
N LYS A 156 0.03 -11.33 16.02
CA LYS A 156 -0.17 -10.04 16.69
C LYS A 156 0.57 -9.95 18.01
N GLU A 157 0.55 -11.02 18.81
CA GLU A 157 1.35 -11.13 20.05
C GLU A 157 2.85 -11.04 19.75
N HIS A 158 3.30 -11.72 18.69
CA HIS A 158 4.70 -11.67 18.27
C HIS A 158 5.14 -10.27 17.80
N LEU A 159 4.34 -9.59 16.98
CA LEU A 159 4.66 -8.23 16.53
C LEU A 159 4.74 -7.24 17.70
N SER A 160 3.91 -7.40 18.73
CA SER A 160 4.01 -6.61 19.96
C SER A 160 5.34 -6.85 20.69
N ALA A 161 5.80 -8.10 20.75
CA ALA A 161 7.09 -8.42 21.36
C ALA A 161 8.27 -7.88 20.52
N GLU A 162 8.21 -8.00 19.19
CA GLU A 162 9.23 -7.43 18.28
C GLU A 162 9.30 -5.90 18.37
N TYR A 163 8.15 -5.24 18.57
CA TYR A 163 8.07 -3.80 18.80
C TYR A 163 8.76 -3.40 20.10
N ASN A 164 8.36 -3.98 21.23
CA ASN A 164 8.94 -3.65 22.54
C ASN A 164 10.45 -3.89 22.55
N LYS A 165 10.91 -5.00 21.96
CA LYS A 165 12.34 -5.31 21.85
C LYS A 165 13.15 -4.21 21.13
N ARG A 166 12.55 -3.49 20.17
CA ARG A 166 13.24 -2.48 19.35
C ARG A 166 13.08 -1.06 19.88
N PHE A 167 11.92 -0.74 20.41
CA PHE A 167 11.52 0.65 20.68
C PHE A 167 11.21 0.92 22.15
N ASP A 168 11.19 -0.10 22.98
CA ASP A 168 11.04 0.02 24.44
C ASP A 168 12.12 -0.82 25.15
N PRO A 169 13.42 -0.53 24.93
CA PRO A 169 14.48 -1.21 25.66
C PRO A 169 14.43 -0.76 27.12
N LEU A 170 14.16 -1.73 28.00
CA LEU A 170 14.28 -1.59 29.46
C LEU A 170 15.66 -1.07 29.88
#